data_AF-A0A2R6LH93-F1
#
_entry.id   AF-A0A2R6LH93-F1
#
_cell.length_a   1.000
_cell.length_b   1.000
_cell.length_c   1.000
_cell.angle_alpha   90.00
_cell.angle_beta   90.00
_cell.angle_gamma   90.00
#
_symmetry.space_group_name_H-M   'P 1'
#
loop_
_entity.id
_entity.type
_entity.pdbx_description
1 polymer ?
#
loop_
_entity_poly.entity_id
_entity_poly.type
_entity_poly.pdbx_seq_one_letter_code
_entity_poly.pdbx_strand_id
1 'polypeptide(L)' 'DDLLAEVGARYDKSVPQVAIRWALQHRNVAAVPKSTSPEHIHANAAVFDFSLTETEMDRIARESPLRTGVAWVRGRLGV' A
#
# COMPACT_ATOMS: atom_id res chain seq x y z
N ASP A 1 -1.10 -2.61 -8.11
CA ASP A 1 -0.53 -3.68 -7.29
C ASP A 1 -1.66 -4.65 -6.98
N ASP A 2 -1.52 -5.89 -7.42
CA ASP A 2 -2.61 -6.87 -7.39
C ASP A 2 -2.97 -7.27 -5.95
N LEU A 3 -1.99 -7.35 -5.05
CA LEU A 3 -2.20 -7.68 -3.65
C LEU A 3 -2.97 -6.56 -2.94
N LEU A 4 -2.55 -5.31 -3.12
CA LEU A 4 -3.26 -4.17 -2.52
C LEU A 4 -4.67 -4.01 -3.09
N ALA A 5 -4.89 -4.35 -4.36
CA ALA A 5 -6.21 -4.33 -4.97
C ALA A 5 -7.13 -5.42 -4.39
N GLU A 6 -6.61 -6.65 -4.21
CA GLU A 6 -7.32 -7.75 -3.55
C GLU A 6 -7.73 -7.38 -2.12
N VAL A 7 -6.80 -6.83 -1.34
CA VAL A 7 -7.08 -6.38 0.03
C VAL A 7 -8.10 -5.25 0.03
N GLY A 8 -7.94 -4.25 -0.84
CA GLY A 8 -8.83 -3.09 -0.94
C GLY A 8 -10.27 -3.46 -1.26
N ALA A 9 -10.48 -4.46 -2.12
CA ALA A 9 -11.81 -4.95 -2.47
C ALA A 9 -12.63 -5.44 -1.26
N ARG A 10 -11.97 -5.96 -0.21
CA ARG A 10 -12.66 -6.39 1.03
C ARG A 10 -13.27 -5.24 1.83
N TYR A 11 -12.72 -4.05 1.67
CA TYR A 11 -13.08 -2.85 2.45
C TYR A 11 -13.75 -1.76 1.60
N ASP A 12 -13.96 -2.02 0.31
CA ASP A 12 -14.35 -1.01 -0.68
C ASP A 12 -13.38 0.19 -0.69
N LYS A 13 -12.08 -0.10 -0.67
CA LYS A 13 -11.00 0.89 -0.65
C LYS A 13 -10.07 0.75 -1.84
N SER A 14 -9.58 1.90 -2.30
CA SER A 14 -8.60 1.97 -3.37
C SER A 14 -7.20 1.52 -2.91
N VAL A 15 -6.35 1.14 -3.87
CA VAL A 15 -4.95 0.76 -3.60
C VAL A 15 -4.18 1.81 -2.79
N PRO A 16 -4.26 3.13 -3.08
CA PRO A 16 -3.60 4.16 -2.26
C PRO A 16 -4.10 4.19 -0.81
N GLN A 17 -5.41 4.01 -0.59
CA GLN A 17 -5.99 3.99 0.75
C GLN A 17 -5.48 2.80 1.58
N VAL A 18 -5.36 1.62 0.96
CA VAL A 18 -4.77 0.44 1.62
C VAL A 18 -3.31 0.69 1.99
N ALA A 19 -2.53 1.27 1.08
CA ALA A 19 -1.11 1.58 1.35
C ALA A 19 -0.94 2.60 2.49
N ILE A 20 -1.76 3.67 2.50
CA ILE A 20 -1.75 4.68 3.57
C ILE A 20 -2.18 4.02 4.89
N ARG A 21 -3.25 3.22 4.87
CA ARG A 21 -3.73 2.50 6.06
C ARG A 21 -2.66 1.58 6.64
N TRP A 22 -1.98 0.82 5.79
CA TRP A 22 -0.89 -0.05 6.20
C TRP A 22 0.20 0.76 6.92
N ALA A 23 0.66 1.87 6.33
CA ALA A 23 1.67 2.73 6.95
C ALA A 23 1.21 3.28 8.33
N LEU A 24 -0.04 3.75 8.43
CA LEU A 24 -0.60 4.33 9.65
C LEU A 24 -0.81 3.33 10.80
N GLN A 25 -0.95 2.03 10.51
CA GLN A 25 -1.15 1.01 11.55
C GLN A 25 0.13 0.64 12.29
N HIS A 26 1.30 1.02 11.78
CA HIS A 26 2.55 0.84 12.51
C HIS A 26 2.64 1.78 13.71
N ARG A 27 3.25 1.29 14.79
CA ARG A 27 3.46 2.08 15.99
C ARG A 27 4.36 3.29 15.68
N ASN A 28 3.95 4.47 16.12
CA ASN A 28 4.71 5.72 15.97
C ASN A 28 4.99 6.13 14.52
N VAL A 29 4.11 5.78 13.57
CA VAL A 29 4.21 6.18 12.17
C VAL A 29 3.09 7.16 11.81
N ALA A 30 3.44 8.20 11.06
CA ALA A 30 2.49 9.12 10.43
C ALA A 30 2.68 9.10 8.91
N ALA A 31 1.57 9.03 8.16
CA ALA A 31 1.58 9.06 6.71
C ALA A 31 1.23 10.46 6.20
N VAL A 32 2.04 11.00 5.28
CA VAL A 32 1.84 12.32 4.66
C VAL A 32 1.78 12.17 3.14
N PRO A 33 0.67 11.65 2.58
CA PRO A 33 0.56 11.43 1.14
C PRO A 33 0.44 12.76 0.38
N LYS A 34 1.32 12.96 -0.61
CA LYS A 34 1.25 14.14 -1.49
C LYS A 34 0.07 13.99 -2.46
N SER A 35 -0.77 15.02 -2.55
CA SER A 35 -1.77 15.16 -3.60
C SER A 35 -2.07 16.64 -3.89
N THR A 36 -2.43 16.94 -5.13
CA THR A 36 -2.99 18.23 -5.56
C THR A 36 -4.45 18.13 -6.02
N SER A 37 -4.97 16.91 -6.22
CA SER A 37 -6.37 16.66 -6.58
C SER A 37 -7.22 16.69 -5.31
N PRO A 38 -8.27 17.52 -5.23
CA PRO A 38 -9.19 17.54 -4.08
C PRO A 38 -9.79 16.15 -3.80
N GLU A 39 -10.22 15.44 -4.83
CA GLU A 39 -10.78 14.09 -4.71
C GLU A 39 -9.78 13.12 -4.05
N HIS A 40 -8.53 13.12 -4.49
CA HIS A 40 -7.48 12.29 -3.89
C HIS A 40 -7.14 12.74 -2.46
N ILE A 41 -7.20 14.03 -2.15
CA ILE A 41 -6.99 14.52 -0.77
C ILE A 41 -8.08 13.95 0.15
N HIS A 42 -9.34 14.00 -0.29
CA HIS A 42 -10.45 13.40 0.46
C HIS A 42 -10.30 11.88 0.58
N ALA A 43 -9.98 11.18 -0.51
CA ALA A 43 -9.79 9.73 -0.50
C ALA A 43 -8.65 9.30 0.43
N ASN A 44 -7.51 10.00 0.39
CA ASN A 44 -6.35 9.74 1.25
C ASN A 44 -6.65 9.96 2.75
N ALA A 45 -7.58 10.86 3.07
CA ALA A 45 -8.03 11.10 4.45
C ALA A 45 -9.08 10.05 4.91
N ALA A 46 -9.82 9.45 3.99
CA ALA A 46 -10.85 8.43 4.26
C ALA A 46 -10.26 7.02 4.51
N VAL A 47 -9.28 6.94 5.43
CA VAL A 47 -8.52 5.73 5.77
C VAL A 47 -8.64 5.30 7.24
N PHE A 48 -9.46 6.01 8.03
CA PHE A 48 -9.62 5.75 9.46
C PHE A 48 -10.85 4.91 9.80
N ASP A 49 -11.71 4.62 8.82
CA ASP A 49 -12.97 3.88 8.93
C ASP A 49 -12.82 2.36 8.73
N PHE A 50 -11.61 1.87 8.47
CA PHE A 50 -11.30 0.45 8.37
C PHE A 50 -9.95 0.12 9.00
N SER A 51 -9.70 -1.16 9.26
CA SER A 51 -8.40 -1.67 9.71
C SER A 51 -8.01 -2.94 8.97
N LEU A 52 -6.72 -3.04 8.66
CA LEU A 52 -6.13 -4.25 8.12
C LEU A 52 -5.88 -5.24 9.25
N THR A 53 -6.19 -6.50 9.01
CA THR A 53 -5.86 -7.60 9.92
C THR A 53 -4.34 -7.80 10.00
N GLU A 54 -3.87 -8.43 11.06
CA GLU A 54 -2.44 -8.78 11.22
C GLU A 54 -1.92 -9.59 10.03
N THR A 55 -2.69 -10.58 9.57
CA THR A 55 -2.37 -11.36 8.37
C THR A 55 -2.23 -10.51 7.11
N GLU A 56 -3.07 -9.49 6.92
CA GLU A 56 -2.96 -8.58 5.77
C GLU A 56 -1.76 -7.66 5.89
N MET A 57 -1.50 -7.14 7.09
CA MET A 57 -0.30 -6.35 7.39
C MET A 57 0.97 -7.13 7.03
N ASP A 58 1.05 -8.41 7.44
CA ASP A 58 2.16 -9.31 7.16
C ASP A 58 2.28 -9.69 5.69
N ARG A 59 1.15 -9.94 5.01
CA ARG A 59 1.13 -10.23 3.57
C ARG A 59 1.70 -9.07 2.76
N ILE A 60 1.33 -7.83 3.11
CA ILE A 60 1.79 -6.61 2.43
C ILE A 60 3.28 -6.36 2.73
N ALA A 61 3.73 -6.62 3.95
CA ALA A 61 5.14 -6.48 4.33
C ALA A 61 6.08 -7.49 3.65
N ARG A 62 5.54 -8.62 3.18
CA ARG A 62 6.35 -9.71 2.63
C ARG A 62 6.87 -9.35 1.24
N GLU A 63 8.17 -9.10 1.16
CA GLU A 63 8.85 -8.96 -0.12
C GLU A 63 8.80 -10.27 -0.92
N SER A 64 8.67 -10.17 -2.24
CA SER A 64 8.79 -11.32 -3.15
C SER A 64 10.24 -11.43 -3.62
N PRO A 65 10.99 -12.48 -3.23
CA PRO A 65 12.40 -12.63 -3.63
C PRO A 65 12.58 -12.68 -5.15
N LEU A 66 11.60 -13.25 -5.85
CA LEU A 66 11.56 -13.29 -7.31
C LEU A 66 11.39 -11.89 -7.91
N ARG A 67 10.47 -11.06 -7.39
CA ARG A 67 10.26 -9.69 -7.88
C ARG A 67 11.50 -8.83 -7.64
N THR A 68 12.10 -8.91 -6.47
CA THR A 68 13.33 -8.19 -6.12
C THR A 68 14.50 -8.65 -6.99
N GLY A 69 14.67 -9.96 -7.18
CA GLY A 69 15.71 -10.53 -8.05
C GLY A 69 15.56 -10.10 -9.51
N VAL A 70 14.32 -10.14 -10.05
CA VAL A 70 14.04 -9.70 -11.42
C VAL A 70 14.29 -8.20 -11.60
N ALA A 71 13.86 -7.36 -10.64
CA ALA A 71 14.10 -5.92 -10.68
C ALA A 71 15.59 -5.58 -10.64
N TRP A 72 16.37 -6.30 -9.82
CA TRP A 72 17.81 -6.15 -9.76
C TRP A 72 18.51 -6.52 -11.07
N VAL A 73 18.12 -7.66 -11.69
CA VAL A 73 18.69 -8.10 -12.99
C VAL A 73 18.37 -7.08 -14.07
N ARG A 74 17.13 -6.60 -14.15
CA ARG A 74 16.67 -5.58 -15.09
C ARG A 74 17.47 -4.28 -14.97
N GLY A 75 17.60 -3.76 -13.74
CA GLY A 75 18.41 -2.57 -13.47
C GLY A 75 19.88 -2.71 -13.86
N ARG A 76 20.45 -3.91 -13.75
CA ARG A 76 21.85 -4.19 -14.14
C ARG A 76 22.04 -4.38 -15.65
N LEU A 77 21.00 -4.82 -16.36
CA LEU A 77 21.01 -5.02 -17.81
C LEU A 77 20.51 -3.79 -18.60
N GLY A 78 19.98 -2.77 -17.92
CA GLY A 78 19.48 -1.55 -18.56
C GLY A 78 18.20 -1.75 -19.37
N VAL A 79 17.42 -2.80 -19.05
CA VAL A 79 16.12 -3.15 -19.67
C VAL A 79 15.05 -3.30 -18.61
#